data_AF-A0A937XD60-F1
#
_entry.id   AF-A0A937XD60-F1
#
_cell.length_a   1.000
_cell.length_b   1.000
_cell.length_c   1.000
_cell.angle_alpha   90.00
_cell.angle_beta   90.00
_cell.angle_gamma   90.00
#
_symmetry.space_group_name_H-M   'P 1'
#
loop_
_entity.id
_entity.type
_entity.pdbx_description
1 polymer ?
#
loop_
_entity_poly.entity_id
_entity_poly.type
_entity_poly.pdbx_seq_one_letter_code
_entity_poly.pdbx_strand_id
1 'polypeptide(L)'
;GMNVGLIMMTLGTLFPVGIAQAWTSYKQGVWMARDASFFERGFVQAIGQLRIVPDLLIIALGVVPLVWFLFTTYPHLKRRRLAEEESVWERLEIRP
;
A
#
# COMPACT_ATOMS: atom_id res chain seq x y z
N GLY A 1 -5.64 9.12 1.73
CA GLY A 1 -4.21 8.92 2.03
C GLY A 1 -3.53 7.93 1.10
N MET A 2 -4.10 6.75 0.87
CA MET A 2 -3.39 5.61 0.28
C MET A 2 -2.75 5.87 -1.10
N ASN A 3 -3.50 6.34 -2.10
CA ASN A 3 -2.95 6.58 -3.45
C ASN A 3 -1.87 7.67 -3.47
N VAL A 4 -2.12 8.79 -2.80
CA VAL A 4 -1.19 9.92 -2.74
C VAL A 4 0.08 9.53 -2.01
N GLY A 5 -0.05 8.84 -0.87
CA GLY A 5 1.09 8.36 -0.10
C GLY A 5 1.91 7.33 -0.89
N LEU A 6 1.25 6.43 -1.63
CA LEU A 6 1.93 5.44 -2.46
C LEU A 6 2.71 6.08 -3.61
N ILE A 7 2.13 7.07 -4.29
CA ILE A 7 2.82 7.81 -5.35
C ILE A 7 4.02 8.56 -4.79
N MET A 8 3.84 9.26 -3.66
CA MET A 8 4.91 10.01 -3.00
C MET A 8 6.05 9.09 -2.53
N MET A 9 5.72 7.95 -1.94
CA MET A 9 6.69 6.92 -1.53
C MET A 9 7.49 6.40 -2.73
N THR A 10 6.78 6.07 -3.81
CA THR A 10 7.36 5.44 -4.98
C THR A 10 8.28 6.40 -5.71
N LEU A 11 7.78 7.59 -6.08
CA LEU A 11 8.54 8.57 -6.85
C LEU A 11 9.57 9.31 -5.99
N GLY A 12 9.26 9.58 -4.72
CA GLY A 12 10.12 10.36 -3.84
C GLY A 12 11.25 9.55 -3.21
N THR A 13 11.08 8.25 -2.98
CA THR A 13 12.09 7.44 -2.27
C THR A 13 12.55 6.20 -3.03
N LEU A 14 11.63 5.33 -3.44
CA LEU A 14 12.00 4.05 -4.07
C LEU A 14 12.63 4.23 -5.44
N PHE A 15 12.09 5.13 -6.26
CA PHE A 15 12.59 5.40 -7.59
C PHE A 15 14.01 5.97 -7.62
N PRO A 16 14.35 7.07 -6.90
CA PRO A 16 15.71 7.61 -6.92
C PRO A 16 16.74 6.64 -6.31
N VAL A 17 16.39 5.95 -5.22
CA VAL A 17 17.28 4.93 -4.62
C VAL A 17 17.46 3.76 -5.58
N GLY A 18 16.39 3.32 -6.25
CA GLY A 18 16.45 2.24 -7.24
C GLY A 18 17.34 2.56 -8.44
N ILE A 19 17.29 3.80 -8.95
CA ILE A 19 18.21 4.27 -10.00
C ILE A 19 19.65 4.24 -9.49
N ALA A 20 19.91 4.76 -8.29
CA ALA A 20 21.25 4.75 -7.70
C ALA A 20 21.78 3.32 -7.48
N GLN A 21 20.91 2.39 -7.09
CA GLN A 21 21.23 0.97 -6.97
C GLN A 21 21.56 0.34 -8.32
N ALA A 22 20.73 0.55 -9.34
CA ALA A 22 20.94 0.02 -10.69
C ALA A 22 22.24 0.54 -11.30
N TRP A 23 22.53 1.83 -11.13
CA TRP A 23 23.76 2.46 -11.58
C TRP A 23 25.01 1.92 -10.89
N THR A 24 24.92 1.72 -9.57
CA THR A 24 26.02 1.10 -8.79
C THR A 24 26.24 -0.34 -9.23
N SER A 25 25.16 -1.08 -9.46
CA SER A 25 25.21 -2.45 -9.97
C SER A 25 25.88 -2.52 -11.35
N TYR A 26 25.64 -1.53 -12.21
CA TYR A 26 26.26 -1.45 -13.53
C TYR A 26 27.78 -1.20 -13.45
N LYS A 27 28.22 -0.27 -12.59
CA LYS A 27 29.65 0.08 -12.49
C LYS A 27 30.50 -0.88 -11.66
N GLN A 28 29.93 -1.38 -10.56
CA GLN A 28 30.70 -2.06 -9.50
C GLN A 28 30.24 -3.52 -9.32
N GLY A 29 29.20 -3.94 -10.03
CA GLY A 29 28.59 -5.25 -9.89
C GLY A 29 27.46 -5.27 -8.85
N VAL A 30 26.59 -6.27 -8.97
CA VAL A 30 25.40 -6.45 -8.11
C VAL A 30 25.77 -6.58 -6.64
N TRP A 31 26.89 -7.23 -6.35
CA TRP A 31 27.40 -7.45 -4.99
C TRP A 31 27.61 -6.13 -4.25
N MET A 32 28.22 -5.13 -4.90
CA MET A 32 28.48 -3.82 -4.32
C MET A 32 27.19 -2.99 -4.15
N ALA A 33 26.22 -3.13 -5.06
CA ALA A 33 24.93 -2.45 -4.95
C ALA A 33 24.05 -2.97 -3.81
N ARG A 34 24.31 -4.20 -3.33
CA ARG A 34 23.60 -4.86 -2.22
C ARG A 34 24.36 -4.80 -0.91
N ASP A 35 25.57 -4.26 -0.93
CA ASP A 35 26.42 -4.17 0.23
C ASP A 35 25.94 -3.08 1.21
N ALA A 36 26.23 -3.26 2.50
CA ALA A 36 25.84 -2.29 3.53
C ALA A 36 26.43 -0.89 3.24
N SER A 37 27.63 -0.87 2.65
CA SER A 37 28.32 0.36 2.23
C SER A 37 27.53 1.20 1.22
N PHE A 38 26.62 0.60 0.44
CA PHE A 38 25.72 1.37 -0.42
C PHE A 38 24.64 2.10 0.39
N PHE A 39 24.05 1.43 1.37
CA PHE A 39 23.00 2.00 2.22
C PHE A 39 23.53 3.04 3.22
N GLU A 40 24.80 2.96 3.56
CA GLU A 40 25.49 3.93 4.41
C GLU A 40 25.85 5.25 3.70
N ARG A 41 25.71 5.30 2.36
CA ARG A 41 25.94 6.54 1.62
C ARG A 41 24.97 7.61 2.11
N GLY A 42 25.51 8.79 2.44
CA GLY A 42 24.71 9.89 3.01
C GLY A 42 23.46 10.26 2.20
N PHE A 43 23.52 10.16 0.87
CA PHE A 43 22.36 10.38 0.00
C PHE A 43 21.26 9.32 0.19
N VAL A 44 21.63 8.04 0.27
CA VAL A 44 20.68 6.92 0.46
C VAL A 44 20.07 6.98 1.85
N GLN A 45 20.87 7.30 2.87
CA GLN A 45 20.37 7.53 4.23
C GLN A 45 19.41 8.72 4.29
N ALA A 46 19.74 9.86 3.67
CA ALA A 46 18.88 11.04 3.67
C ALA A 46 17.51 10.77 3.04
N ILE A 47 17.47 10.07 1.89
CA ILE A 47 16.20 9.67 1.26
C ILE A 47 15.47 8.62 2.09
N GLY A 48 16.20 7.70 2.72
CA GLY A 48 15.64 6.71 3.64
C GLY A 48 14.94 7.36 4.84
N GLN A 49 15.55 8.39 5.43
CA GLN A 49 14.95 9.18 6.52
C GLN A 49 13.72 9.95 6.03
N LEU A 50 13.76 10.52 4.82
CA LEU A 50 12.62 11.22 4.22
C LEU A 50 11.40 10.32 4.00
N ARG A 51 11.60 9.00 3.88
CA ARG A 51 10.54 8.00 3.68
C ARG A 51 9.50 7.96 4.80
N ILE A 52 9.84 8.43 6.00
CA ILE A 52 8.89 8.50 7.10
C ILE A 52 7.66 9.37 6.77
N VAL A 53 7.81 10.38 5.92
CA VAL A 53 6.73 11.31 5.54
C VAL A 53 5.63 10.60 4.73
N PRO A 54 5.93 9.95 3.59
CA PRO A 54 4.91 9.22 2.84
C PRO A 54 4.35 8.02 3.63
N ASP A 55 5.18 7.32 4.42
CA ASP A 55 4.72 6.20 5.24
C ASP A 55 3.67 6.66 6.27
N LEU A 56 3.90 7.78 6.96
CA LEU A 56 2.93 8.39 7.87
C LEU A 56 1.65 8.83 7.15
N LEU A 57 1.75 9.34 5.92
CA LEU A 57 0.58 9.75 5.13
C LEU A 57 -0.31 8.55 4.76
N ILE A 58 0.30 7.42 4.39
CA ILE A 58 -0.44 6.16 4.11
C ILE A 58 -1.13 5.66 5.38
N ILE A 59 -0.41 5.62 6.50
CA ILE A 59 -0.94 5.07 7.75
C ILE A 59 -2.04 5.97 8.31
N ALA A 60 -1.75 7.25 8.53
CA ALA A 60 -2.65 8.18 9.21
C ALA A 60 -3.88 8.54 8.36
N LEU A 61 -3.74 8.71 7.04
CA LEU A 61 -4.82 9.14 6.16
C LEU A 61 -5.37 8.04 5.26
N GLY A 62 -4.85 6.82 5.33
CA GLY A 62 -5.30 5.67 4.55
C GLY A 62 -5.76 4.54 5.45
N VAL A 63 -4.82 3.96 6.20
CA VAL A 63 -5.08 2.76 7.01
C VAL A 63 -5.97 3.07 8.21
N VAL A 64 -5.68 4.13 8.98
CA VAL A 64 -6.44 4.47 10.19
C VAL A 64 -7.94 4.71 9.88
N PRO A 65 -8.32 5.52 8.88
CA PRO A 65 -9.73 5.69 8.51
C PRO A 65 -10.39 4.40 8.03
N LEU A 66 -9.66 3.55 7.31
CA LEU A 66 -10.17 2.26 6.82
C LEU A 66 -10.44 1.30 7.98
N VAL A 67 -9.53 1.24 8.95
CA VAL A 67 -9.69 0.42 10.17
C VAL A 67 -10.85 0.94 11.00
N TRP A 68 -10.95 2.27 11.17
CA TRP A 68 -12.10 2.90 11.84
C TRP A 68 -13.42 2.55 11.17
N PHE A 69 -13.48 2.64 9.84
CA PHE A 69 -14.64 2.26 9.06
C PHE A 69 -14.99 0.78 9.27
N LEU A 70 -14.00 -0.12 9.19
CA LEU A 70 -14.20 -1.55 9.40
C LEU A 70 -14.83 -1.86 10.76
N PHE A 71 -14.28 -1.31 11.84
CA PHE A 71 -14.80 -1.52 13.20
C PHE A 71 -16.20 -0.91 13.39
N THR A 72 -16.48 0.23 12.75
CA THR A 72 -17.80 0.88 12.83
C THR A 72 -18.85 0.11 12.03
N THR A 73 -18.49 -0.43 10.86
CA THR A 73 -19.41 -1.14 9.97
C THR A 73 -19.66 -2.59 10.38
N TYR A 74 -18.70 -3.25 11.01
CA TYR A 74 -18.83 -4.64 11.48
C TYR A 74 -20.11 -4.92 12.30
N PRO A 75 -20.51 -4.11 13.30
CA PRO A 75 -21.76 -4.33 14.04
C PRO A 75 -23.02 -4.00 13.25
N HIS A 76 -22.92 -3.24 12.15
CA HIS A 76 -24.05 -2.85 11.30
C HIS A 76 -24.28 -3.79 10.11
N LEU A 77 -23.62 -4.94 10.10
CA LEU A 77 -23.79 -5.94 9.04
C LEU A 77 -25.24 -6.45 9.01
N LYS A 78 -25.91 -6.24 7.87
CA LYS A 78 -27.29 -6.70 7.64
C LYS A 78 -27.32 -8.23 7.66
N ARG A 79 -28.22 -8.82 8.44
CA ARG A 79 -28.49 -10.27 8.45
C ARG A 79 -28.79 -10.73 7.02
N ARG A 80 -28.21 -11.89 6.61
CA ARG A 80 -28.43 -12.52 5.30
C ARG A 80 -29.95 -12.58 5.06
N ARG A 81 -30.43 -11.86 4.04
CA ARG A 81 -31.88 -11.70 3.77
C ARG A 81 -32.42 -12.79 2.82
N LEU A 82 -31.55 -13.69 2.37
CA LEU A 82 -31.88 -14.84 1.54
C LEU A 82 -31.31 -16.07 2.24
N ALA A 83 -32.18 -17.01 2.62
CA ALA A 83 -31.75 -18.39 2.79
C ALA A 83 -31.28 -18.88 1.41
N GLU A 84 -30.26 -19.72 1.37
CA GLU A 84 -29.61 -20.19 0.14
C GLU A 84 -30.57 -20.89 -0.85
N GLU A 85 -31.76 -21.22 -0.36
CA GLU A 85 -32.80 -21.97 -1.07
C GLU A 85 -33.91 -21.09 -1.69
N GLU A 86 -34.02 -19.80 -1.36
CA GLU A 86 -35.01 -18.91 -2.01
C GLU A 86 -34.36 -18.18 -3.19
N SER A 87 -34.77 -18.60 -4.39
CA SER A 87 -34.41 -17.94 -5.64
C SER A 87 -35.02 -16.54 -5.71
N VAL A 88 -34.24 -15.55 -6.18
CA VAL A 88 -34.73 -14.18 -6.42
C VAL A 88 -35.96 -14.17 -7.35
N TRP A 89 -36.08 -15.19 -8.21
CA TRP A 89 -37.20 -15.38 -9.13
C TRP A 89 -38.51 -15.80 -8.43
N GLU A 90 -38.45 -16.57 -7.34
CA GLU A 90 -39.62 -16.95 -6.54
C GLU A 90 -40.20 -15.75 -5.79
N ARG A 91 -39.34 -14.90 -5.23
CA ARG A 91 -39.75 -13.71 -4.48
C ARG A 91 -40.33 -12.60 -5.38
N LEU A 92 -39.96 -12.58 -6.66
CA LEU A 92 -40.45 -11.63 -7.63
C LEU A 92 -41.72 -12.12 -8.36
N GLU A 93 -42.20 -13.33 -8.08
CA GLU A 93 -43.30 -14.01 -8.81
C GLU A 93 -43.11 -14.05 -10.35
N ILE A 94 -41.89 -13.79 -10.83
CA ILE A 94 -41.55 -13.87 -12.24
C ILE A 94 -41.05 -15.29 -12.46
N ARG A 95 -41.96 -16.16 -12.92
CA ARG A 95 -41.60 -17.47 -13.46
C ARG A 95 -41.05 -17.27 -14.89
N PRO A 96 -39.88 -17.85 -15.24
CA PRO A 96 -39.49 -17.96 -16.64
C PRO A 96 -40.47 -18.85 -17.43
#